data_AF-A0A6I1YXZ2-F1
#
_entry.id   AF-A0A6I1YXZ2-F1
#
_cell.length_a   1.000
_cell.length_b   1.000
_cell.length_c   1.000
_cell.angle_alpha   90.00
_cell.angle_beta   90.00
_cell.angle_gamma   90.00
#
_symmetry.space_group_name_H-M   'P 1'
#
loop_
_entity.id
_entity.type
_entity.pdbx_description
1 polymer ?
#
loop_
_entity_poly.entity_id
_entity_poly.type
_entity_poly.pdbx_seq_one_letter_code
_entity_poly.pdbx_strand_id
1 'polypeptide(L)'
;MGSWPLALPLSVVGATVWPVNGVRAALDHVLGLIADAPWSGTLVLRGSMVMPAWVGDAARQPADLDWVVLEDQAGVDALDPYPYVDRIDVVQQWPEAADGAARYEMWTYEEFDTDGQRPVLPPEGLHWLREEDADTSPPYADLLERLARHPEAAPGLFLDAENARVDGTWTYAAYDTPGVRLLIPWRADGLPPGEVRLDFARDERLPEPPVWTLVPRADGASPVPVRTASRELSLAWKLLWLHTDSRDGRRAQGKDLYDAVLLAEAEDARLPARLLRRVFDRAATPEHPHAALDPAAVRRWDVDWAAFRERYPAVQGGVDDWLRRLAGALAVLDERPPARRRTGK
;
A
#
# COMPACT_ATOMS: atom_id res chain seq x y z
N MET A 1 -48.22 -26.06 -49.22
CA MET A 1 -48.49 -24.63 -48.98
C MET A 1 -47.82 -24.23 -47.69
N GLY A 2 -47.06 -23.13 -47.68
CA GLY A 2 -46.39 -22.58 -46.49
C GLY A 2 -44.88 -22.54 -46.61
N SER A 3 -44.37 -21.49 -47.24
CA SER A 3 -42.94 -21.17 -47.35
C SER A 3 -42.34 -20.72 -46.01
N TRP A 4 -41.10 -21.13 -45.77
CA TRP A 4 -40.26 -20.58 -44.71
C TRP A 4 -39.65 -19.24 -45.17
N PRO A 5 -39.72 -18.15 -44.39
CA PRO A 5 -38.97 -16.95 -44.70
C PRO A 5 -37.50 -17.13 -44.27
N LEU A 6 -36.61 -16.96 -45.24
CA LEU A 6 -35.17 -16.75 -45.03
C LEU A 6 -34.97 -15.51 -44.17
N ALA A 7 -34.39 -15.67 -42.98
CA ALA A 7 -33.91 -14.57 -42.18
C ALA A 7 -32.64 -13.98 -42.83
N LEU A 8 -32.72 -12.70 -43.19
CA LEU A 8 -31.61 -11.88 -43.67
C LEU A 8 -30.53 -11.71 -42.57
N PRO A 9 -29.24 -11.58 -42.94
CA PRO A 9 -28.19 -11.35 -41.97
C PRO A 9 -28.34 -9.94 -41.38
N LEU A 10 -28.38 -9.85 -40.05
CA LEU A 10 -28.26 -8.59 -39.32
C LEU A 10 -26.87 -7.99 -39.57
N SER A 11 -26.83 -6.97 -40.43
CA SER A 11 -25.78 -5.96 -40.41
C SER A 11 -25.95 -5.13 -39.14
N VAL A 12 -25.10 -5.34 -38.15
CA VAL A 12 -24.96 -4.44 -36.99
C VAL A 12 -23.58 -3.83 -37.06
N VAL A 13 -23.58 -2.53 -37.36
CA VAL A 13 -22.49 -1.58 -37.21
C VAL A 13 -21.91 -1.70 -35.79
N GLY A 14 -20.59 -1.71 -35.67
CA GLY A 14 -19.84 -2.01 -34.45
C GLY A 14 -20.37 -1.32 -33.20
N ALA A 15 -21.07 -2.08 -32.36
CA ALA A 15 -21.25 -1.75 -30.96
C ALA A 15 -19.98 -2.21 -30.24
N THR A 16 -19.15 -1.27 -29.81
CA THR A 16 -18.11 -1.54 -28.81
C THR A 16 -18.84 -1.97 -27.53
N VAL A 17 -18.99 -3.28 -27.35
CA VAL A 17 -19.44 -3.85 -26.08
C VAL A 17 -18.32 -3.59 -25.10
N TRP A 18 -18.47 -2.62 -24.19
CA TRP A 18 -17.51 -2.37 -23.12
C TRP A 18 -17.68 -3.45 -22.04
N PRO A 19 -16.81 -4.46 -21.91
CA PRO A 19 -16.88 -5.42 -20.83
C PRO A 19 -15.86 -5.01 -19.77
N VAL A 20 -15.83 -3.74 -19.34
CA VAL A 20 -14.84 -3.29 -18.35
C VAL A 20 -15.32 -2.00 -17.70
N ASN A 21 -15.32 -1.95 -16.37
CA ASN A 21 -15.42 -0.69 -15.64
C ASN A 21 -14.24 0.20 -16.09
N GLY A 22 -14.52 1.37 -16.69
CA GLY A 22 -13.49 2.28 -17.19
C GLY A 22 -12.44 2.67 -16.14
N VAL A 23 -12.85 2.78 -14.87
CA VAL A 23 -11.93 3.00 -13.74
C VAL A 23 -10.95 1.82 -13.60
N ARG A 24 -11.44 0.59 -13.72
CA ARG A 24 -10.59 -0.60 -13.58
C ARG A 24 -9.58 -0.72 -14.72
N ALA A 25 -9.99 -0.46 -15.96
CA ALA A 25 -9.08 -0.45 -17.10
C ALA A 25 -7.98 0.62 -16.94
N ALA A 26 -8.36 1.82 -16.50
CA ALA A 26 -7.40 2.89 -16.23
C ALA A 26 -6.42 2.53 -15.09
N LEU A 27 -6.91 1.91 -14.00
CA LEU A 27 -6.06 1.40 -12.91
C LEU A 27 -5.10 0.31 -13.38
N ASP A 28 -5.56 -0.65 -14.19
CA ASP A 28 -4.74 -1.74 -14.74
C ASP A 28 -3.62 -1.20 -15.65
N HIS A 29 -3.93 -0.17 -16.44
CA HIS A 29 -2.95 0.48 -17.30
C HIS A 29 -1.87 1.20 -16.49
N VAL A 30 -2.28 2.03 -15.53
CA VAL A 30 -1.34 2.75 -14.65
C VAL A 30 -0.50 1.77 -13.85
N LEU A 31 -1.08 0.70 -13.31
CA LEU A 31 -0.33 -0.34 -12.60
C LEU A 31 0.72 -1.01 -13.50
N GLY A 32 0.39 -1.27 -14.77
CA GLY A 32 1.35 -1.81 -15.75
C GLY A 32 2.53 -0.86 -15.98
N LEU A 33 2.24 0.43 -16.23
CA LEU A 33 3.29 1.44 -16.43
C LEU A 33 4.21 1.58 -15.20
N ILE A 34 3.63 1.49 -13.99
CA ILE A 34 4.39 1.52 -12.74
C ILE A 34 5.26 0.26 -12.63
N ALA A 35 4.71 -0.92 -12.87
CA ALA A 35 5.45 -2.18 -12.73
C ALA A 35 6.65 -2.26 -13.69
N ASP A 36 6.54 -1.69 -14.88
CA ASP A 36 7.62 -1.62 -15.88
C ASP A 36 8.64 -0.50 -15.59
N ALA A 37 8.40 0.34 -14.58
CA ALA A 37 9.31 1.43 -14.23
C ALA A 37 10.50 0.94 -13.38
N PRO A 38 11.72 1.47 -13.58
CA PRO A 38 12.90 1.09 -12.78
C PRO A 38 12.75 1.32 -11.28
N TRP A 39 11.93 2.29 -10.88
CA TRP A 39 11.65 2.64 -9.48
C TRP A 39 10.52 1.82 -8.86
N SER A 40 9.88 0.90 -9.58
CA SER A 40 8.80 0.06 -9.03
C SER A 40 9.22 -0.72 -7.78
N GLY A 41 10.52 -1.03 -7.66
CA GLY A 41 11.10 -1.70 -6.50
C GLY A 41 11.01 -0.89 -5.19
N THR A 42 10.86 0.44 -5.26
CA THR A 42 10.71 1.30 -4.08
C THR A 42 9.26 1.43 -3.62
N LEU A 43 8.30 0.76 -4.28
CA LEU A 43 6.90 0.84 -3.94
C LEU A 43 6.35 -0.51 -3.49
N VAL A 44 5.39 -0.44 -2.56
CA VAL A 44 4.63 -1.61 -2.12
C VAL A 44 3.14 -1.32 -2.26
N LEU A 45 2.50 -2.05 -3.16
CA LEU A 45 1.06 -1.95 -3.39
C LEU A 45 0.29 -2.54 -2.20
N ARG A 46 -0.75 -1.84 -1.77
CA ARG A 46 -1.69 -2.30 -0.76
C ARG A 46 -3.12 -1.92 -1.16
N GLY A 47 -4.05 -2.13 -0.25
CA GLY A 47 -5.43 -1.70 -0.44
C GLY A 47 -6.18 -2.55 -1.46
N SER A 48 -7.13 -1.90 -2.13
CA SER A 48 -8.18 -2.61 -2.87
C SER A 48 -7.68 -3.31 -4.14
N MET A 49 -6.62 -2.80 -4.77
CA MET A 49 -6.08 -3.34 -6.02
C MET A 49 -5.46 -4.74 -5.86
N VAL A 50 -4.97 -5.09 -4.66
CA VAL A 50 -4.35 -6.39 -4.39
C VAL A 50 -5.39 -7.47 -4.08
N MET A 51 -6.59 -7.08 -3.63
CA MET A 51 -7.64 -8.01 -3.17
C MET A 51 -7.96 -9.13 -4.18
N PRO A 52 -8.08 -8.89 -5.50
CA PRO A 52 -8.34 -9.96 -6.47
C PRO A 52 -7.27 -11.06 -6.47
N ALA A 53 -6.00 -10.75 -6.16
CA ALA A 53 -4.95 -11.75 -6.02
C ALA A 53 -5.11 -12.63 -4.77
N TRP A 54 -5.76 -12.10 -3.73
CA TRP A 54 -5.94 -12.79 -2.44
C TRP A 54 -7.22 -13.58 -2.32
N VAL A 55 -8.32 -13.05 -2.87
CA VAL A 55 -9.67 -13.59 -2.65
C VAL A 55 -10.44 -13.79 -3.96
N GLY A 56 -9.77 -13.66 -5.11
CA GLY A 56 -10.34 -13.92 -6.42
C GLY A 56 -11.57 -13.04 -6.73
N ASP A 57 -12.56 -13.65 -7.35
CA ASP A 57 -13.79 -12.99 -7.82
C ASP A 57 -14.67 -12.43 -6.67
N ALA A 58 -14.42 -12.86 -5.42
CA ALA A 58 -15.09 -12.28 -4.26
C ALA A 58 -14.62 -10.85 -3.98
N ALA A 59 -13.45 -10.44 -4.48
CA ALA A 59 -12.94 -9.09 -4.33
C ALA A 59 -13.91 -8.08 -4.95
N ARG A 60 -14.24 -7.03 -4.19
CA ARG A 60 -14.92 -5.87 -4.75
C ARG A 60 -14.02 -5.20 -5.80
N GLN A 61 -14.62 -4.45 -6.71
CA GLN A 61 -13.85 -3.67 -7.68
C GLN A 61 -12.92 -2.68 -6.96
N PRO A 62 -11.62 -2.63 -7.34
CA PRO A 62 -10.68 -1.64 -6.84
C PRO A 62 -11.10 -0.22 -7.18
N ALA A 63 -10.73 0.72 -6.32
CA ALA A 63 -11.08 2.13 -6.46
C ALA A 63 -9.88 3.04 -6.72
N ASP A 64 -8.68 2.58 -6.35
CA ASP A 64 -7.47 3.36 -6.18
C ASP A 64 -6.23 2.45 -6.24
N LEU A 65 -5.06 3.07 -6.43
CA LEU A 65 -3.76 2.44 -6.18
C LEU A 65 -3.16 3.04 -4.90
N ASP A 66 -3.17 2.28 -3.82
CA ASP A 66 -2.52 2.66 -2.56
C ASP A 66 -1.09 2.11 -2.52
N TRP A 67 -0.11 2.99 -2.42
CA TRP A 67 1.31 2.67 -2.34
C TRP A 67 1.88 3.05 -0.99
N VAL A 68 2.66 2.14 -0.42
CA VAL A 68 3.67 2.50 0.59
C VAL A 68 4.98 2.77 -0.15
N VAL A 69 5.53 3.96 0.03
CA VAL A 69 6.85 4.31 -0.48
C VAL A 69 7.87 3.74 0.49
N LEU A 70 8.72 2.83 0.00
CA LEU A 70 9.87 2.35 0.74
C LEU A 70 10.96 3.40 0.61
N GLU A 71 11.17 4.15 1.68
CA GLU A 71 12.36 4.98 1.81
C GLU A 71 13.55 4.06 2.05
N ASP A 72 14.49 4.02 1.11
CA ASP A 72 15.75 3.29 1.24
C ASP A 72 16.77 4.07 2.09
N GLN A 73 16.28 4.80 3.09
CA GLN A 73 17.08 5.65 3.94
C GLN A 73 17.41 4.90 5.23
N ALA A 74 18.67 4.51 5.37
CA ALA A 74 19.21 4.18 6.69
C ALA A 74 19.23 5.46 7.50
N GLY A 75 18.27 5.61 8.43
CA GLY A 75 18.22 6.75 9.33
C GLY A 75 19.52 6.87 10.12
N VAL A 76 20.02 8.09 10.22
CA VAL A 76 21.18 8.46 11.04
C VAL A 76 20.74 8.61 12.49
N ASP A 77 21.43 7.97 13.44
CA ASP A 77 21.24 8.29 14.86
C ASP A 77 21.98 9.60 15.18
N ALA A 78 21.23 10.69 15.35
CA ALA A 78 21.80 12.00 15.68
C ALA A 78 22.46 12.04 17.07
N LEU A 79 22.23 11.02 17.90
CA LEU A 79 22.87 10.84 19.21
C LEU A 79 24.00 9.82 19.16
N ASP A 80 24.33 9.27 17.98
CA ASP A 80 25.52 8.44 17.83
C ASP A 80 26.75 9.26 18.28
N PRO A 81 27.61 8.69 19.13
CA PRO A 81 28.80 9.39 19.59
C PRO A 81 29.76 9.77 18.45
N TYR A 82 29.60 9.21 17.25
CA TYR A 82 30.46 9.49 16.09
C TYR A 82 29.68 10.12 14.92
N PRO A 83 30.31 11.03 14.16
CA PRO A 83 29.67 11.66 13.02
C PRO A 83 29.53 10.71 11.83
N TYR A 84 28.44 10.89 11.09
CA TYR A 84 28.20 10.26 9.80
C TYR A 84 28.86 11.13 8.73
N VAL A 85 29.88 10.59 8.07
CA VAL A 85 30.66 11.30 7.04
C VAL A 85 30.83 10.41 5.82
N ASP A 86 30.87 11.01 4.62
CA ASP A 86 31.00 10.24 3.37
C ASP A 86 32.38 9.61 3.21
N ARG A 87 33.40 10.29 3.73
CA ARG A 87 34.80 9.91 3.54
C ARG A 87 35.61 10.20 4.79
N ILE A 88 36.54 9.30 5.09
CA ILE A 88 37.40 9.35 6.28
C ILE A 88 38.33 10.57 6.30
N ASP A 89 38.69 11.11 5.12
CA ASP A 89 39.58 12.28 4.99
C ASP A 89 38.95 13.56 5.56
N VAL A 90 37.62 13.66 5.64
CA VAL A 90 36.91 14.78 6.26
C VAL A 90 37.23 14.86 7.76
N VAL A 91 37.27 13.70 8.43
CA VAL A 91 37.62 13.60 9.87
C VAL A 91 39.10 13.90 10.08
N GLN A 92 39.96 13.44 9.17
CA GLN A 92 41.41 13.72 9.24
C GLN A 92 41.72 15.21 9.06
N GLN A 93 40.90 15.94 8.29
CA GLN A 93 41.10 17.36 8.05
C GLN A 93 40.58 18.22 9.20
N TRP A 94 39.42 17.88 9.78
CA TRP A 94 38.78 18.62 10.89
C TRP A 94 38.39 17.70 12.06
N PRO A 95 39.36 17.13 12.78
CA PRO A 95 39.10 16.16 13.86
C PRO A 95 38.30 16.78 15.02
N GLU A 96 38.45 18.08 15.29
CA GLU A 96 37.73 18.79 16.34
C GLU A 96 36.24 18.98 16.03
N ALA A 97 35.86 18.98 14.75
CA ALA A 97 34.46 19.06 14.33
C ALA A 97 33.76 17.69 14.33
N ALA A 98 34.56 16.61 14.39
CA ALA A 98 34.12 15.22 14.42
C ALA A 98 34.17 14.60 15.83
N ASP A 99 34.66 15.36 16.82
CA ASP A 99 34.76 14.95 18.21
C ASP A 99 33.36 14.82 18.85
N GLY A 100 33.12 13.66 19.46
CA GLY A 100 31.79 13.24 19.88
C GLY A 100 31.15 14.20 20.89
N ALA A 101 29.87 14.52 20.68
CA ALA A 101 29.10 15.49 21.46
C ALA A 101 28.97 15.18 22.98
N ALA A 102 29.58 14.09 23.48
CA ALA A 102 29.38 13.59 24.84
C ALA A 102 30.62 13.50 25.73
N ARG A 103 31.87 13.56 25.24
CA ARG A 103 33.08 13.54 26.11
C ARG A 103 34.29 14.22 25.47
N TYR A 104 34.89 15.17 26.20
CA TYR A 104 36.19 15.75 25.89
C TYR A 104 37.29 14.73 26.19
N GLU A 105 37.87 14.11 25.17
CA GLU A 105 39.13 13.36 25.25
C GLU A 105 40.21 14.12 24.48
N MET A 106 40.67 15.24 25.02
CA MET A 106 41.68 16.07 24.37
C MET A 106 43.10 15.63 24.75
N TRP A 107 43.81 15.08 23.76
CA TRP A 107 45.27 15.09 23.52
C TRP A 107 46.20 14.31 24.45
N THR A 108 46.67 13.18 23.93
CA THR A 108 48.07 12.75 24.14
C THR A 108 48.70 12.28 22.82
N TYR A 109 49.48 13.16 22.21
CA TYR A 109 50.54 12.94 21.20
C TYR A 109 50.24 13.17 19.70
N GLU A 110 51.32 13.61 19.05
CA GLU A 110 51.47 13.98 17.64
C GLU A 110 51.53 12.72 16.76
N GLU A 111 50.50 12.48 15.93
CA GLU A 111 50.61 11.94 14.56
C GLU A 111 49.19 11.81 13.96
N PHE A 112 49.09 11.86 12.63
CA PHE A 112 47.86 11.88 11.81
C PHE A 112 47.06 10.55 11.86
N ASP A 113 46.92 9.93 13.02
CA ASP A 113 46.06 8.76 13.24
C ASP A 113 44.68 9.23 13.71
N THR A 114 43.60 8.53 13.35
CA THR A 114 42.22 8.99 13.66
C THR A 114 41.85 8.84 15.15
N ASP A 115 42.84 8.63 16.02
CA ASP A 115 42.80 8.54 17.49
C ASP A 115 41.56 7.83 18.06
N GLY A 116 41.18 6.71 17.44
CA GLY A 116 40.04 5.92 17.89
C GLY A 116 38.65 6.49 17.58
N GLN A 117 38.54 7.63 16.89
CA GLN A 117 37.28 8.07 16.30
C GLN A 117 36.86 7.09 15.19
N ARG A 118 35.65 6.54 15.31
CA ARG A 118 35.09 5.57 14.37
C ARG A 118 33.94 6.23 13.61
N PRO A 119 34.21 7.08 12.60
CA PRO A 119 33.13 7.65 11.82
C PRO A 119 32.31 6.55 11.17
N VAL A 120 31.01 6.80 11.06
CA VAL A 120 30.11 5.90 10.37
C VAL A 120 30.15 6.25 8.88
N LEU A 121 30.82 5.40 8.11
CA LEU A 121 30.90 5.53 6.66
C LEU A 121 29.67 4.89 6.00
N PRO A 122 29.19 5.46 4.88
CA PRO A 122 28.16 4.81 4.09
C PRO A 122 28.70 3.50 3.47
N PRO A 123 27.83 2.53 3.15
CA PRO A 123 28.24 1.36 2.35
C PRO A 123 28.91 1.77 1.03
N GLU A 124 29.74 0.88 0.48
CA GLU A 124 30.52 1.15 -0.72
C GLU A 124 29.64 1.68 -1.88
N GLY A 125 30.02 2.83 -2.43
CA GLY A 125 29.31 3.49 -3.53
C GLY A 125 28.15 4.40 -3.13
N LEU A 126 27.89 4.58 -1.83
CA LEU A 126 26.83 5.47 -1.29
C LEU A 126 27.42 6.71 -0.59
N HIS A 127 26.57 7.71 -0.36
CA HIS A 127 26.87 8.92 0.43
C HIS A 127 25.66 9.29 1.31
N TRP A 128 25.91 9.95 2.43
CA TRP A 128 24.89 10.50 3.32
C TRP A 128 24.28 11.74 2.69
N LEU A 129 22.95 11.77 2.61
CA LEU A 129 22.20 12.94 2.15
C LEU A 129 21.62 13.68 3.35
N ARG A 130 21.59 15.01 3.28
CA ARG A 130 20.78 15.80 4.19
C ARG A 130 19.32 15.65 3.78
N GLU A 131 18.42 15.65 4.76
CA GLU A 131 16.98 15.54 4.53
C GLU A 131 16.46 16.61 3.56
N GLU A 132 17.05 17.80 3.59
CA GLU A 132 16.72 18.94 2.70
C GLU A 132 17.15 18.73 1.24
N ASP A 133 18.17 17.90 0.99
CA ASP A 133 18.75 17.64 -0.34
C ASP A 133 18.17 16.39 -1.01
N ALA A 134 17.44 15.54 -0.26
CA ALA A 134 16.77 14.38 -0.80
C ALA A 134 15.52 14.80 -1.58
N ASP A 135 15.42 14.47 -2.87
CA ASP A 135 14.14 14.53 -3.57
C ASP A 135 13.23 13.44 -2.99
N THR A 136 12.42 13.83 -2.01
CA THR A 136 11.50 12.93 -1.33
C THR A 136 10.25 12.67 -2.17
N SER A 137 10.01 13.43 -3.25
CA SER A 137 8.82 13.28 -4.08
C SER A 137 8.70 11.86 -4.61
N PRO A 138 7.54 11.16 -4.47
CA PRO A 138 7.37 9.87 -5.10
C PRO A 138 7.60 10.03 -6.61
N PRO A 139 8.02 8.98 -7.32
CA PRO A 139 8.40 9.06 -8.74
C PRO A 139 7.21 9.24 -9.70
N TYR A 140 6.17 9.99 -9.29
CA TYR A 140 5.01 10.28 -10.09
C TYR A 140 5.33 11.14 -11.31
N ALA A 141 6.43 11.92 -11.32
CA ALA A 141 6.84 12.70 -12.48
C ALA A 141 7.18 11.78 -13.67
N ASP A 142 8.02 10.76 -13.47
CA ASP A 142 8.32 9.76 -14.51
C ASP A 142 7.07 8.95 -14.90
N LEU A 143 6.16 8.67 -13.95
CA LEU A 143 4.86 8.07 -14.27
C LEU A 143 4.06 8.93 -15.25
N LEU A 144 3.96 10.24 -15.02
CA LEU A 144 3.23 11.14 -15.90
C LEU A 144 3.89 11.24 -17.28
N GLU A 145 5.22 11.21 -17.37
CA GLU A 145 5.91 11.12 -18.66
C GLU A 145 5.60 9.82 -19.42
N ARG A 146 5.65 8.68 -18.73
CA ARG A 146 5.29 7.37 -19.32
C ARG A 146 3.85 7.37 -19.80
N LEU A 147 2.95 7.94 -18.99
CA LEU A 147 1.54 8.03 -19.31
C LEU A 147 1.28 8.94 -20.51
N ALA A 148 2.00 10.07 -20.63
CA ALA A 148 1.92 10.93 -21.80
C ALA A 148 2.37 10.22 -23.09
N ARG A 149 3.34 9.29 -23.01
CA ARG A 149 3.78 8.45 -24.14
C ARG A 149 2.80 7.31 -24.46
N HIS A 150 2.09 6.82 -23.45
CA HIS A 150 1.14 5.71 -23.57
C HIS A 150 -0.18 6.06 -22.87
N PRO A 151 -1.00 6.97 -23.41
CA PRO A 151 -2.19 7.48 -22.71
C PRO A 151 -3.41 6.54 -22.82
N GLU A 152 -3.44 5.65 -23.81
CA GLU A 152 -4.58 4.76 -24.06
C GLU A 152 -4.51 3.52 -23.16
N ALA A 153 -5.45 3.40 -22.23
CA ALA A 153 -5.53 2.29 -21.28
C ALA A 153 -6.36 1.10 -21.77
N ALA A 154 -7.32 1.37 -22.65
CA ALA A 154 -8.14 0.41 -23.36
C ALA A 154 -8.64 1.09 -24.65
N PRO A 155 -9.09 0.33 -25.67
CA PRO A 155 -9.58 0.92 -26.92
C PRO A 155 -10.58 2.05 -26.67
N GLY A 156 -10.20 3.29 -26.97
CA GLY A 156 -11.05 4.48 -26.78
C GLY A 156 -11.13 5.03 -25.34
N LEU A 157 -10.31 4.56 -24.40
CA LEU A 157 -10.17 5.10 -23.04
C LEU A 157 -8.76 5.69 -22.85
N PHE A 158 -8.70 7.00 -22.64
CA PHE A 158 -7.46 7.75 -22.53
C PHE A 158 -7.32 8.44 -21.17
N LEU A 159 -6.14 8.33 -20.58
CA LEU A 159 -5.77 9.14 -19.42
C LEU A 159 -5.11 10.46 -19.84
N ASP A 160 -5.35 11.50 -19.07
CA ASP A 160 -4.89 12.86 -19.30
C ASP A 160 -3.80 13.22 -18.29
N ALA A 161 -2.55 12.94 -18.67
CA ALA A 161 -1.38 13.20 -17.83
C ALA A 161 -1.14 14.71 -17.60
N GLU A 162 -1.47 15.55 -18.59
CA GLU A 162 -1.26 17.01 -18.51
C GLU A 162 -2.18 17.67 -17.48
N ASN A 163 -3.38 17.13 -17.29
CA ASN A 163 -4.35 17.59 -16.30
C ASN A 163 -4.29 16.79 -14.99
N ALA A 164 -3.20 16.05 -14.74
CA ALA A 164 -2.99 15.39 -13.47
C ALA A 164 -2.82 16.42 -12.34
N ARG A 165 -3.40 16.11 -11.17
CA ARG A 165 -3.42 17.00 -10.00
C ARG A 165 -2.78 16.31 -8.81
N VAL A 166 -1.92 17.04 -8.11
CA VAL A 166 -1.31 16.58 -6.86
C VAL A 166 -2.00 17.28 -5.70
N ASP A 167 -2.50 16.51 -4.75
CA ASP A 167 -3.02 16.97 -3.48
C ASP A 167 -2.02 16.59 -2.38
N GLY A 168 -1.33 17.60 -1.83
CA GLY A 168 -0.18 17.46 -0.93
C GLY A 168 -0.53 17.37 0.57
N THR A 169 -1.81 17.23 0.93
CA THR A 169 -2.28 17.24 2.32
C THR A 169 -3.34 16.17 2.57
N TRP A 170 -2.99 14.89 2.38
CA TRP A 170 -3.87 13.78 2.74
C TRP A 170 -3.29 12.91 3.86
N THR A 171 -4.01 12.78 4.98
CA THR A 171 -3.69 11.89 6.11
C THR A 171 -4.80 10.85 6.31
N TYR A 172 -4.45 9.62 6.67
CA TYR A 172 -5.44 8.64 7.15
C TYR A 172 -5.83 9.01 8.58
N ALA A 173 -7.11 9.08 8.94
CA ALA A 173 -7.55 9.59 10.25
C ALA A 173 -6.98 8.84 11.50
N ALA A 174 -6.33 7.68 11.32
CA ALA A 174 -5.65 6.95 12.39
C ALA A 174 -4.12 7.18 12.44
N TYR A 175 -3.53 7.75 11.38
CA TYR A 175 -2.11 8.05 11.28
C TYR A 175 -1.93 9.40 10.60
N ASP A 176 -1.30 10.34 11.30
CA ASP A 176 -0.85 11.63 10.74
C ASP A 176 0.31 11.39 9.76
N THR A 177 0.07 10.57 8.72
CA THR A 177 1.05 10.15 7.73
C THR A 177 1.02 11.13 6.58
N PRO A 178 2.06 11.95 6.39
CA PRO A 178 2.23 12.74 5.18
C PRO A 178 2.28 11.80 3.98
N GLY A 179 1.48 12.14 2.99
CA GLY A 179 1.38 11.39 1.75
C GLY A 179 1.02 12.29 0.59
N VAL A 180 1.30 11.80 -0.61
CA VAL A 180 0.97 12.50 -1.86
C VAL A 180 -0.19 11.77 -2.51
N ARG A 181 -1.27 12.49 -2.81
CA ARG A 181 -2.36 11.97 -3.64
C ARG A 181 -2.23 12.53 -5.05
N LEU A 182 -2.15 11.64 -6.03
CA LEU A 182 -2.19 11.97 -7.45
C LEU A 182 -3.54 11.59 -8.03
N LEU A 183 -4.19 12.55 -8.68
CA LEU A 183 -5.45 12.39 -9.41
C LEU A 183 -5.18 12.56 -10.89
N ILE A 184 -5.51 11.54 -11.69
CA ILE A 184 -5.30 11.54 -13.14
C ILE A 184 -6.67 11.40 -13.83
N PRO A 185 -7.16 12.44 -14.52
CA PRO A 185 -8.40 12.36 -15.26
C PRO A 185 -8.32 11.32 -16.38
N TRP A 186 -9.44 10.67 -16.68
CA TRP A 186 -9.59 9.82 -17.86
C TRP A 186 -10.90 10.08 -18.57
N ARG A 187 -10.92 9.82 -19.87
CA ARG A 187 -12.09 9.96 -20.74
C ARG A 187 -12.23 8.74 -21.63
N ALA A 188 -13.47 8.34 -21.87
CA ALA A 188 -13.81 7.33 -22.85
C ALA A 188 -15.12 7.69 -23.55
N ASP A 189 -15.20 7.40 -24.84
CA ASP A 189 -16.42 7.68 -25.61
C ASP A 189 -17.62 6.88 -25.05
N GLY A 190 -18.69 7.60 -24.72
CA GLY A 190 -19.91 7.00 -24.18
C GLY A 190 -19.90 6.70 -22.68
N LEU A 191 -18.81 7.03 -21.96
CA LEU A 191 -18.76 6.98 -20.49
C LEU A 191 -18.63 8.39 -19.90
N PRO A 192 -19.22 8.66 -18.72
CA PRO A 192 -18.87 9.85 -17.96
C PRO A 192 -17.36 9.90 -17.71
N PRO A 193 -16.72 11.08 -17.77
CA PRO A 193 -15.31 11.20 -17.41
C PRO A 193 -15.11 10.76 -15.96
N GLY A 194 -13.94 10.21 -15.66
CA GLY A 194 -13.58 9.80 -14.31
C GLY A 194 -12.16 10.18 -13.97
N GLU A 195 -11.71 9.74 -12.80
CA GLU A 195 -10.36 9.99 -12.32
C GLU A 195 -9.78 8.68 -11.76
N VAL A 196 -8.50 8.43 -12.06
CA VAL A 196 -7.67 7.46 -11.34
C VAL A 196 -7.04 8.16 -10.16
N ARG A 197 -7.05 7.48 -9.01
CA ARG A 197 -6.43 7.96 -7.78
C ARG A 197 -5.26 7.06 -7.40
N LEU A 198 -4.13 7.69 -7.11
CA LEU A 198 -2.96 7.05 -6.53
C LEU A 198 -2.62 7.75 -5.23
N ASP A 199 -2.46 6.98 -4.17
CA ASP A 199 -2.10 7.48 -2.85
C ASP A 199 -0.72 6.93 -2.49
N PHE A 200 0.25 7.81 -2.22
CA PHE A 200 1.61 7.45 -1.82
C PHE A 200 1.81 7.80 -0.34
N ALA A 201 1.76 6.79 0.53
CA ALA A 201 2.05 6.93 1.95
C ALA A 201 3.55 6.78 2.21
N ARG A 202 4.16 7.74 2.93
CA ARG A 202 5.60 7.72 3.25
C ARG A 202 5.91 7.19 4.66
N ASP A 203 5.19 7.65 5.67
CA ASP A 203 5.51 7.26 7.07
C ASP A 203 4.97 5.87 7.48
N GLU A 204 4.34 5.15 6.55
CA GLU A 204 3.83 3.80 6.81
C GLU A 204 4.98 2.79 6.80
N ARG A 205 5.55 2.46 7.97
CA ARG A 205 6.57 1.40 8.01
C ARG A 205 5.94 0.03 7.80
N LEU A 206 6.47 -0.71 6.83
CA LEU A 206 6.14 -2.11 6.57
C LEU A 206 6.63 -3.03 7.72
N PRO A 207 5.74 -3.63 8.53
CA PRO A 207 6.17 -4.51 9.64
C PRO A 207 6.78 -5.83 9.17
N GLU A 208 6.49 -6.24 7.94
CA GLU A 208 7.03 -7.42 7.29
C GLU A 208 7.55 -7.04 5.90
N PRO A 209 8.56 -7.74 5.36
CA PRO A 209 9.00 -7.51 3.99
C PRO A 209 7.84 -7.66 2.99
N PRO A 210 7.83 -6.88 1.89
CA PRO A 210 6.82 -7.05 0.86
C PRO A 210 6.98 -8.39 0.15
N VAL A 211 5.88 -8.88 -0.41
CA VAL A 211 5.82 -10.12 -1.19
C VAL A 211 5.62 -9.80 -2.66
N TRP A 212 6.17 -10.63 -3.55
CA TRP A 212 5.87 -10.54 -4.97
C TRP A 212 4.50 -11.19 -5.24
N THR A 213 3.62 -10.42 -5.88
CA THR A 213 2.25 -10.85 -6.17
C THR A 213 1.93 -10.60 -7.62
N LEU A 214 1.27 -11.58 -8.25
CA LEU A 214 0.70 -11.44 -9.58
C LEU A 214 -0.70 -10.85 -9.44
N VAL A 215 -0.85 -9.56 -9.74
CA VAL A 215 -2.15 -8.88 -9.68
C VAL A 215 -2.91 -9.14 -10.99
N PRO A 216 -4.06 -9.85 -10.95
CA PRO A 216 -4.84 -10.15 -12.15
C PRO A 216 -5.31 -8.85 -12.81
N ARG A 217 -5.38 -8.81 -14.14
CA ARG A 217 -5.95 -7.69 -14.92
C ARG A 217 -7.39 -7.99 -15.33
N ALA A 218 -8.22 -6.96 -15.42
CA ALA A 218 -9.64 -7.13 -15.79
C ALA A 218 -9.84 -7.37 -17.30
N ASP A 219 -8.88 -6.98 -18.12
CA ASP A 219 -8.87 -7.20 -19.57
C ASP A 219 -8.47 -8.64 -19.97
N GLY A 220 -8.14 -9.49 -18.99
CA GLY A 220 -7.70 -10.86 -19.22
C GLY A 220 -6.26 -10.98 -19.74
N ALA A 221 -5.52 -9.88 -19.84
CA ALA A 221 -4.10 -9.94 -20.13
C ALA A 221 -3.31 -10.55 -18.95
N SER A 222 -2.02 -10.83 -19.18
CA SER A 222 -1.15 -11.42 -18.17
C SER A 222 -1.18 -10.59 -16.86
N PRO A 223 -1.26 -11.25 -15.68
CA PRO A 223 -1.17 -10.56 -14.41
C PRO A 223 0.10 -9.72 -14.29
N VAL A 224 0.01 -8.59 -13.59
CA VAL A 224 1.13 -7.67 -13.38
C VAL A 224 1.91 -8.10 -12.13
N PRO A 225 3.22 -8.45 -12.23
CA PRO A 225 4.05 -8.73 -11.07
C PRO A 225 4.41 -7.42 -10.34
N VAL A 226 4.05 -7.33 -9.06
CA VAL A 226 4.30 -6.14 -8.25
C VAL A 226 4.61 -6.54 -6.80
N ARG A 227 5.43 -5.74 -6.10
CA ARG A 227 5.65 -5.89 -4.66
C ARG A 227 4.41 -5.42 -3.92
N THR A 228 3.88 -6.24 -3.03
CA THR A 228 2.66 -5.92 -2.28
C THR A 228 2.83 -6.17 -0.79
N ALA A 229 1.96 -5.57 0.01
CA ALA A 229 1.73 -6.06 1.36
C ALA A 229 1.26 -7.52 1.30
N SER A 230 1.66 -8.33 2.29
CA SER A 230 1.17 -9.70 2.40
C SER A 230 -0.34 -9.70 2.68
N ARG A 231 -0.97 -10.86 2.45
CA ARG A 231 -2.39 -11.08 2.80
C ARG A 231 -2.63 -10.86 4.29
N GLU A 232 -1.71 -11.37 5.12
CA GLU A 232 -1.73 -11.25 6.58
C GLU A 232 -1.60 -9.79 7.04
N LEU A 233 -0.70 -9.01 6.42
CA LEU A 233 -0.52 -7.59 6.73
C LEU A 233 -1.74 -6.78 6.28
N SER A 234 -2.30 -7.10 5.11
CA SER A 234 -3.54 -6.49 4.62
C SER A 234 -4.69 -6.69 5.62
N LEU A 235 -4.86 -7.92 6.13
CA LEU A 235 -5.87 -8.22 7.16
C LEU A 235 -5.60 -7.43 8.45
N ALA A 236 -4.36 -7.41 8.93
CA ALA A 236 -3.99 -6.69 10.15
C ALA A 236 -4.32 -5.18 10.06
N TRP A 237 -4.05 -4.53 8.93
CA TRP A 237 -4.41 -3.13 8.72
C TRP A 237 -5.92 -2.89 8.67
N LYS A 238 -6.70 -3.78 8.02
CA LYS A 238 -8.17 -3.65 8.01
C LYS A 238 -8.73 -3.74 9.43
N LEU A 239 -8.25 -4.69 10.23
CA LEU A 239 -8.66 -4.85 11.61
C LEU A 239 -8.29 -3.65 12.46
N LEU A 240 -7.11 -3.09 12.23
CA LEU A 240 -6.67 -1.87 12.88
C LEU A 240 -7.61 -0.70 12.55
N TRP A 241 -7.93 -0.43 11.29
CA TRP A 241 -8.80 0.70 10.92
C TRP A 241 -10.20 0.54 11.50
N LEU A 242 -10.77 -0.67 11.43
CA LEU A 242 -12.06 -0.98 12.04
C LEU A 242 -12.02 -0.74 13.56
N HIS A 243 -10.93 -1.15 14.22
CA HIS A 243 -10.73 -0.97 15.64
C HIS A 243 -10.58 0.51 16.01
N THR A 244 -9.70 1.26 15.34
CA THR A 244 -9.44 2.67 15.65
C THR A 244 -10.66 3.54 15.38
N ASP A 245 -11.35 3.33 14.27
CA ASP A 245 -12.57 4.07 13.95
C ASP A 245 -13.63 3.86 15.04
N SER A 246 -13.88 2.60 15.40
CA SER A 246 -14.84 2.25 16.45
C SER A 246 -14.43 2.79 17.83
N ARG A 247 -13.14 2.72 18.17
CA ARG A 247 -12.58 3.24 19.44
C ARG A 247 -12.77 4.74 19.55
N ASP A 248 -12.51 5.46 18.47
CA ASP A 248 -12.56 6.93 18.42
C ASP A 248 -14.00 7.46 18.25
N GLY A 249 -15.02 6.58 18.36
CA GLY A 249 -16.43 6.94 18.20
C GLY A 249 -16.82 7.28 16.77
N ARG A 250 -15.99 6.93 15.78
CA ARG A 250 -16.27 7.10 14.35
C ARG A 250 -16.92 5.82 13.81
N ARG A 251 -17.71 5.97 12.75
CA ARG A 251 -18.25 4.81 12.02
C ARG A 251 -17.17 4.24 11.11
N ALA A 252 -16.81 2.98 11.35
CA ALA A 252 -15.87 2.28 10.51
C ALA A 252 -16.47 2.02 9.12
N GLN A 253 -15.63 1.94 8.08
CA GLN A 253 -16.13 1.83 6.71
C GLN A 253 -16.54 0.39 6.37
N GLY A 254 -17.72 0.22 5.76
CA GLY A 254 -18.21 -1.11 5.37
C GLY A 254 -17.29 -1.87 4.40
N LYS A 255 -16.53 -1.14 3.55
CA LYS A 255 -15.53 -1.76 2.66
C LYS A 255 -14.40 -2.45 3.44
N ASP A 256 -14.03 -1.93 4.61
CA ASP A 256 -12.95 -2.49 5.40
C ASP A 256 -13.42 -3.74 6.15
N LEU A 257 -14.68 -3.76 6.62
CA LEU A 257 -15.32 -4.96 7.16
C LEU A 257 -15.41 -6.06 6.09
N TYR A 258 -15.89 -5.71 4.90
CA TYR A 258 -15.99 -6.65 3.79
C TYR A 258 -14.63 -7.25 3.42
N ASP A 259 -13.62 -6.41 3.19
CA ASP A 259 -12.27 -6.85 2.85
C ASP A 259 -11.67 -7.71 3.97
N ALA A 260 -11.85 -7.33 5.25
CA ALA A 260 -11.36 -8.09 6.41
C ALA A 260 -11.97 -9.50 6.50
N VAL A 261 -13.29 -9.63 6.29
CA VAL A 261 -13.97 -10.92 6.32
C VAL A 261 -13.43 -11.83 5.22
N LEU A 262 -13.30 -11.33 3.99
CA LEU A 262 -12.77 -12.13 2.88
C LEU A 262 -11.33 -12.59 3.14
N LEU A 263 -10.49 -11.71 3.68
CA LEU A 263 -9.11 -12.06 4.02
C LEU A 263 -9.02 -13.08 5.16
N ALA A 264 -9.90 -12.97 6.16
CA ALA A 264 -9.93 -13.86 7.32
C ALA A 264 -10.52 -15.25 6.99
N GLU A 265 -11.48 -15.31 6.07
CA GLU A 265 -12.10 -16.56 5.61
C GLU A 265 -11.36 -17.23 4.43
N ALA A 266 -10.37 -16.55 3.85
CA ALA A 266 -9.58 -17.09 2.74
C ALA A 266 -8.93 -18.43 3.10
N GLU A 267 -8.73 -19.29 2.09
CA GLU A 267 -8.01 -20.54 2.26
C GLU A 267 -6.60 -20.28 2.81
N ASP A 268 -6.18 -21.07 3.78
CA ASP A 268 -4.91 -20.89 4.51
C ASP A 268 -4.72 -19.51 5.17
N ALA A 269 -5.81 -18.78 5.46
CA ALA A 269 -5.72 -17.54 6.22
C ALA A 269 -4.94 -17.76 7.53
N ARG A 270 -4.07 -16.79 7.83
CA ARG A 270 -3.23 -16.73 9.02
C ARG A 270 -3.26 -15.30 9.53
N LEU A 271 -3.12 -15.13 10.84
CA LEU A 271 -2.90 -13.83 11.44
C LEU A 271 -1.92 -14.00 12.59
N PRO A 272 -0.60 -13.95 12.33
CA PRO A 272 0.38 -14.14 13.37
C PRO A 272 0.22 -13.10 14.49
N ALA A 273 0.05 -13.53 15.74
CA ALA A 273 -0.10 -12.62 16.88
C ALA A 273 1.04 -11.58 16.99
N ARG A 274 2.26 -11.94 16.56
CA ARG A 274 3.39 -11.00 16.48
C ARG A 274 3.18 -9.91 15.43
N LEU A 275 2.61 -10.24 14.27
CA LEU A 275 2.29 -9.25 13.24
C LEU A 275 1.20 -8.31 13.74
N LEU A 276 0.11 -8.87 14.28
CA LEU A 276 -1.01 -8.09 14.79
C LEU A 276 -0.55 -7.09 15.86
N ARG A 277 0.24 -7.53 16.85
CA ARG A 277 0.83 -6.64 17.86
C ARG A 277 1.64 -5.51 17.23
N ARG A 278 2.56 -5.82 16.30
CA ARG A 278 3.38 -4.79 15.63
C ARG A 278 2.56 -3.73 14.89
N VAL A 279 1.44 -4.13 14.28
CA VAL A 279 0.54 -3.19 13.60
C VAL A 279 -0.24 -2.36 14.63
N PHE A 280 -0.76 -2.99 15.68
CA PHE A 280 -1.59 -2.34 16.69
C PHE A 280 -0.80 -1.43 17.65
N ASP A 281 0.46 -1.78 17.97
CA ASP A 281 1.32 -0.97 18.83
C ASP A 281 1.55 0.45 18.27
N ARG A 282 1.41 0.65 16.95
CA ARG A 282 1.46 1.98 16.33
C ARG A 282 0.30 2.89 16.70
N ALA A 283 -0.87 2.32 16.97
CA ALA A 283 -2.06 3.06 17.34
C ALA A 283 -2.35 2.99 18.84
N ALA A 284 -1.43 2.40 19.62
CA ALA A 284 -1.52 2.33 21.06
C ALA A 284 -1.47 3.74 21.66
N THR A 285 -2.32 3.99 22.64
CA THR A 285 -2.31 5.23 23.43
C THR A 285 -2.06 4.88 24.89
N PRO A 286 -1.67 5.83 25.75
CA PRO A 286 -1.53 5.56 27.20
C PRO A 286 -2.82 4.97 27.81
N GLU A 287 -3.98 5.34 27.30
CA GLU A 287 -5.29 4.82 27.72
C GLU A 287 -5.59 3.42 27.16
N HIS A 288 -4.96 3.05 26.03
CA HIS A 288 -5.16 1.78 25.33
C HIS A 288 -3.80 1.21 24.88
N PRO A 289 -2.97 0.73 25.83
CA PRO A 289 -1.56 0.42 25.57
C PRO A 289 -1.35 -0.80 24.65
N HIS A 290 -2.30 -1.74 24.62
CA HIS A 290 -2.31 -2.84 23.67
C HIS A 290 -3.75 -3.19 23.31
N ALA A 291 -4.14 -2.99 22.06
CA ALA A 291 -5.44 -3.44 21.59
C ALA A 291 -5.37 -4.92 21.19
N ALA A 292 -5.77 -5.80 22.12
CA ALA A 292 -6.12 -7.17 21.77
C ALA A 292 -7.50 -7.15 21.08
N LEU A 293 -7.63 -7.83 19.95
CA LEU A 293 -8.92 -8.00 19.29
C LEU A 293 -9.75 -9.01 20.05
N ASP A 294 -10.65 -8.53 20.90
CA ASP A 294 -11.69 -9.35 21.52
C ASP A 294 -12.81 -9.65 20.49
N PRO A 295 -13.10 -10.92 20.14
CA PRO A 295 -14.19 -11.26 19.23
C PRO A 295 -15.55 -10.71 19.69
N ALA A 296 -15.80 -10.58 20.99
CA ALA A 296 -17.03 -9.98 21.48
C ALA A 296 -17.07 -8.46 21.22
N ALA A 297 -15.93 -7.77 21.29
CA ALA A 297 -15.82 -6.36 20.90
C ALA A 297 -15.98 -6.15 19.39
N VAL A 298 -15.42 -7.03 18.56
CA VAL A 298 -15.60 -7.00 17.09
C VAL A 298 -17.08 -6.97 16.71
N ARG A 299 -17.90 -7.78 17.38
CA ARG A 299 -19.35 -7.85 17.12
C ARG A 299 -20.12 -6.57 17.48
N ARG A 300 -19.49 -5.61 18.17
CA ARG A 300 -20.09 -4.34 18.59
C ARG A 300 -19.54 -3.13 17.83
N TRP A 301 -18.68 -3.34 16.82
CA TRP A 301 -18.17 -2.25 16.01
C TRP A 301 -19.30 -1.57 15.23
N ASP A 302 -19.29 -0.23 15.26
CA ASP A 302 -20.23 0.59 14.52
C ASP A 302 -19.69 0.80 13.10
N VAL A 303 -20.38 0.22 12.12
CA VAL A 303 -19.93 0.16 10.72
C VAL A 303 -20.97 0.81 9.82
N ASP A 304 -20.53 1.72 8.95
CA ASP A 304 -21.39 2.29 7.90
C ASP A 304 -21.62 1.29 6.75
N TRP A 305 -22.46 0.29 7.05
CA TRP A 305 -22.81 -0.77 6.12
C TRP A 305 -23.79 -0.30 5.03
N ALA A 306 -24.62 0.69 5.33
CA ALA A 306 -25.62 1.21 4.38
C ALA A 306 -24.93 1.81 3.16
N ALA A 307 -23.93 2.68 3.37
CA ALA A 307 -23.15 3.28 2.29
C ALA A 307 -22.41 2.22 1.45
N PHE A 308 -21.89 1.16 2.09
CA PHE A 308 -21.25 0.06 1.37
C PHE A 308 -22.25 -0.72 0.49
N ARG A 309 -23.43 -1.06 1.04
CA ARG A 309 -24.47 -1.79 0.31
C ARG A 309 -25.05 -1.02 -0.87
N GLU A 310 -25.15 0.30 -0.78
CA GLU A 310 -25.59 1.14 -1.88
C GLU A 310 -24.63 1.01 -3.08
N ARG A 311 -23.33 0.96 -2.82
CA ARG A 311 -22.30 0.79 -3.85
C ARG A 311 -22.15 -0.65 -4.35
N TYR A 312 -22.45 -1.64 -3.51
CA TYR A 312 -22.27 -3.06 -3.82
C TYR A 312 -23.55 -3.87 -3.50
N PRO A 313 -24.67 -3.66 -4.22
CA PRO A 313 -25.96 -4.27 -3.91
C PRO A 313 -26.01 -5.79 -4.09
N ALA A 314 -25.04 -6.36 -4.83
CA ALA A 314 -24.89 -7.80 -4.99
C ALA A 314 -24.43 -8.51 -3.70
N VAL A 315 -23.79 -7.77 -2.77
CA VAL A 315 -23.34 -8.34 -1.49
C VAL A 315 -24.55 -8.58 -0.59
N GLN A 316 -24.72 -9.85 -0.19
CA GLN A 316 -25.84 -10.29 0.65
C GLN A 316 -25.51 -10.18 2.15
N GLY A 317 -26.56 -10.11 2.99
CA GLY A 317 -26.45 -10.08 4.45
C GLY A 317 -26.43 -8.68 5.07
N GLY A 318 -26.77 -8.62 6.36
CA GLY A 318 -26.72 -7.42 7.19
C GLY A 318 -25.36 -7.23 7.85
N VAL A 319 -25.11 -6.05 8.42
CA VAL A 319 -23.85 -5.74 9.13
C VAL A 319 -23.55 -6.77 10.23
N ASP A 320 -24.58 -7.20 10.98
CA ASP A 320 -24.46 -8.20 12.03
C ASP A 320 -23.99 -9.57 11.52
N ASP A 321 -24.34 -9.94 10.28
CA ASP A 321 -23.89 -11.19 9.66
C ASP A 321 -22.40 -11.13 9.37
N TRP A 322 -21.94 -10.02 8.83
CA TRP A 322 -20.53 -9.80 8.48
C TRP A 322 -19.65 -9.65 9.73
N LEU A 323 -20.12 -8.95 10.76
CA LEU A 323 -19.43 -8.87 12.05
C LEU A 323 -19.34 -10.24 12.74
N ARG A 324 -20.40 -11.06 12.68
CA ARG A 324 -20.36 -12.44 13.20
C ARG A 324 -19.37 -13.32 12.46
N ARG A 325 -19.33 -13.22 11.13
CA ARG A 325 -18.37 -13.93 10.28
C ARG A 325 -16.94 -13.56 10.63
N LEU A 326 -16.65 -12.25 10.74
CA LEU A 326 -15.31 -11.78 11.13
C LEU A 326 -14.91 -12.33 12.50
N ALA A 327 -15.77 -12.19 13.51
CA ALA A 327 -15.49 -12.68 14.86
C ALA A 327 -15.24 -14.20 14.90
N GLY A 328 -16.04 -14.97 14.13
CA GLY A 328 -15.86 -16.41 14.00
C GLY A 328 -14.55 -16.80 13.32
N ALA A 329 -14.19 -16.13 12.22
CA ALA A 329 -12.94 -16.37 11.51
C ALA A 329 -11.71 -16.04 12.38
N LEU A 330 -11.74 -14.92 13.11
CA LEU A 330 -10.64 -14.54 14.01
C LEU A 330 -10.44 -15.54 15.15
N ALA A 331 -11.51 -16.10 15.71
CA ALA A 331 -11.40 -17.14 16.74
C ALA A 331 -10.66 -18.39 16.24
N VAL A 332 -10.94 -18.82 15.00
CA VAL A 332 -10.26 -19.97 14.39
C VAL A 332 -8.79 -19.69 14.07
N LEU A 333 -8.46 -18.45 13.69
CA LEU A 333 -7.09 -18.05 13.36
C LEU A 333 -6.15 -18.05 14.58
N ASP A 334 -6.68 -17.74 15.76
CA ASP A 334 -5.92 -17.77 17.02
C ASP A 334 -5.57 -19.21 17.45
N GLU A 335 -6.40 -20.19 17.09
CA GLU A 335 -6.22 -21.60 17.45
C GLU A 335 -5.24 -22.36 16.54
N ARG A 336 -4.83 -21.80 15.39
CA ARG A 336 -3.95 -22.50 14.43
C ARG A 336 -2.47 -22.42 14.85
N PRO A 337 -1.78 -23.54 15.13
CA PRO A 337 -0.36 -23.52 15.47
C PRO A 337 0.51 -23.04 14.29
N PRO A 338 1.66 -22.39 14.54
CA PRO A 338 2.56 -21.95 13.48
C PRO A 338 3.00 -23.15 12.63
N ALA A 339 3.06 -22.97 11.31
CA ALA A 339 3.54 -24.03 10.42
C ALA A 339 4.95 -24.44 10.85
N ARG A 340 5.17 -25.74 11.03
CA ARG A 340 6.51 -26.29 11.26
C ARG A 340 7.38 -25.88 10.09
N ARG A 341 8.45 -25.13 10.34
CA ARG A 341 9.50 -24.89 9.35
C ARG A 341 9.95 -26.27 8.84
N ARG A 342 9.78 -26.53 7.54
CA ARG A 342 10.48 -27.63 6.88
C ARG A 342 11.96 -27.28 6.96
N THR A 343 12.65 -27.82 7.96
CA THR A 343 14.12 -27.86 7.96
C THR A 343 14.52 -28.78 6.82
N GLY A 344 14.80 -28.18 5.66
CA GLY A 344 15.50 -28.84 4.57
C GLY A 344 16.83 -29.34 5.09
N LYS A 345 17.10 -30.62 4.82
CA LYS A 345 18.35 -31.30 5.14
C LYS A 345 19.26 -31.24 3.92
#